data_AF-A0A5S9ILD5-F1
#
_entry.id   AF-A0A5S9ILD5-F1
#
_cell.length_a   1.000
_cell.length_b   1.000
_cell.length_c   1.000
_cell.angle_alpha   90.00
_cell.angle_beta   90.00
_cell.angle_gamma   90.00
#
_symmetry.space_group_name_H-M   'P 1'
#
loop_
_entity.id
_entity.type
_entity.pdbx_description
1 polymer ?
#
loop_
_entity_poly.entity_id
_entity_poly.type
_entity_poly.pdbx_seq_one_letter_code
_entity_poly.pdbx_strand_id
1 'polypeptide(L)'
;MRYIIIALMMFTWVAADKVSDTEYVLHPHKPVRSLSFSIEDSLGSKANAYQIIDKRLRKEITGKTLFSVGVELNLKIKFATFETVDCDVVIQPGIGAMLIKCERLTKLRKQNFFVEKDYRVIDGARYAYEFFANGERIETHLFNKTTTKKGVDYTIAVPRFTDKIKVSCGFYFQFFPATSRKINIYRIKDVDVRAYIRHLKSLEKRGGSYIINKVARFVRSHQSYLKKSEHVEELIDYLLSFDLSARSSFQLENILRQLEDF
;
A
#
# COMPACT_ATOMS: atom_id res chain seq x y z
N MET A 1 2.85 41.45 -28.86
CA MET A 1 2.53 40.07 -29.29
C MET A 1 3.69 39.17 -28.91
N ARG A 2 3.53 38.31 -27.89
CA ARG A 2 4.55 37.32 -27.51
C ARG A 2 3.84 36.00 -27.17
N TYR A 3 4.42 34.93 -27.71
CA TYR A 3 3.82 33.61 -27.92
C TYR A 3 3.51 32.86 -26.61
N ILE A 4 2.32 32.25 -26.57
CA ILE A 4 1.89 31.29 -25.55
C ILE A 4 2.45 29.93 -25.95
N ILE A 5 3.36 29.37 -25.16
CA ILE A 5 3.83 27.99 -25.31
C ILE A 5 2.85 27.10 -24.53
N ILE A 6 1.97 26.41 -25.26
CA ILE A 6 1.11 25.36 -24.72
C ILE A 6 1.94 24.07 -24.69
N ALA A 7 2.33 23.63 -23.48
CA ALA A 7 2.94 22.33 -23.27
C ALA A 7 1.85 21.24 -23.36
N LEU A 8 1.81 20.53 -24.49
CA LEU A 8 1.07 19.27 -24.62
C LEU A 8 1.73 18.21 -23.70
N MET A 9 1.09 17.89 -22.59
CA MET A 9 1.41 16.67 -21.84
C MET A 9 0.88 15.47 -22.62
N MET A 10 1.78 14.74 -23.28
CA MET A 10 1.50 13.40 -23.77
C MET A 10 1.22 12.48 -22.58
N PHE A 11 -0.06 12.15 -22.36
CA PHE A 11 -0.44 10.97 -21.63
C PHE A 11 -0.07 9.75 -22.48
N THR A 12 0.99 9.04 -22.09
CA THR A 12 1.20 7.68 -22.57
C THR A 12 0.07 6.82 -22.01
N TRP A 13 -0.91 6.56 -22.87
CA TRP A 13 -1.93 5.55 -22.67
C TRP A 13 -1.19 4.21 -22.67
N VAL A 14 -0.98 3.62 -21.49
CA VAL A 14 -0.59 2.22 -21.39
C VAL A 14 -1.78 1.45 -21.95
N ALA A 15 -1.60 0.86 -23.13
CA ALA A 15 -2.55 -0.09 -23.67
C ALA A 15 -2.78 -1.14 -22.59
N ALA A 16 -4.00 -1.20 -22.06
CA ALA A 16 -4.43 -2.35 -21.30
C ALA A 16 -4.35 -3.53 -22.26
N ASP A 17 -3.31 -4.35 -22.11
CA ASP A 17 -3.28 -5.67 -22.71
C ASP A 17 -4.62 -6.31 -22.35
N LYS A 18 -5.40 -6.64 -23.39
CA LYS A 18 -6.57 -7.50 -23.22
C LYS A 18 -6.02 -8.77 -22.60
N VAL A 19 -6.19 -8.90 -21.29
CA VAL A 19 -5.99 -10.15 -20.58
C VAL A 19 -6.89 -11.14 -21.30
N SER A 20 -6.26 -11.98 -22.13
CA SER A 20 -6.87 -13.14 -22.73
C SER A 20 -7.64 -13.83 -21.62
N ASP A 21 -8.94 -14.04 -21.83
CA ASP A 21 -9.73 -14.95 -21.02
C ASP A 21 -9.09 -16.33 -21.17
N THR A 22 -8.07 -16.58 -20.36
CA THR A 22 -7.66 -17.92 -19.98
C THR A 22 -8.84 -18.43 -19.18
N GLU A 23 -9.78 -19.02 -19.92
CA GLU A 23 -10.85 -19.80 -19.37
C GLU A 23 -10.22 -20.88 -18.51
N TYR A 24 -10.81 -21.12 -17.32
CA TYR A 24 -10.48 -22.29 -16.53
C TYR A 24 -10.57 -23.49 -17.47
N VAL A 25 -9.49 -24.29 -17.56
CA VAL A 25 -9.42 -25.40 -18.51
C VAL A 25 -10.58 -26.35 -18.21
N LEU A 26 -11.64 -26.25 -19.02
CA LEU A 26 -12.79 -27.12 -18.91
C LEU A 26 -12.38 -28.46 -19.51
N HIS A 27 -12.30 -29.48 -18.67
CA HIS A 27 -12.08 -30.82 -19.17
C HIS A 27 -13.37 -31.32 -19.83
N PRO A 28 -13.37 -31.65 -21.13
CA PRO A 28 -14.60 -31.90 -21.91
C PRO A 28 -15.43 -33.08 -21.41
N HIS A 29 -14.85 -33.95 -20.58
CA HIS A 29 -15.50 -35.13 -20.02
C HIS A 29 -15.80 -35.01 -18.52
N LYS A 30 -15.45 -33.89 -17.87
CA LYS A 30 -15.73 -33.68 -16.45
C LYS A 30 -16.98 -32.79 -16.30
N PRO A 31 -17.88 -33.11 -15.35
CA PRO A 31 -18.99 -32.22 -15.05
C PRO A 31 -18.47 -30.85 -14.61
N VAL A 32 -19.19 -29.81 -15.01
CA VAL A 32 -18.85 -28.41 -14.79
C VAL A 32 -19.92 -27.77 -13.89
N ARG A 33 -19.51 -26.87 -12.99
CA ARG A 33 -20.41 -26.20 -12.04
C ARG A 33 -20.11 -24.71 -11.93
N SER A 34 -21.15 -23.88 -11.83
CA SER A 34 -21.06 -22.49 -11.37
C SER A 34 -20.99 -22.45 -9.84
N LEU A 35 -19.99 -21.76 -9.29
CA LEU A 35 -19.75 -21.75 -7.85
C LEU A 35 -20.24 -20.44 -7.20
N SER A 36 -21.17 -20.56 -6.28
CA SER A 36 -21.28 -19.63 -5.15
C SER A 36 -20.57 -20.23 -3.96
N PHE A 37 -19.81 -19.43 -3.21
CA PHE A 37 -19.09 -19.91 -2.04
C PHE A 37 -19.81 -19.44 -0.78
N SER A 38 -20.10 -20.38 0.12
CA SER A 38 -20.42 -20.06 1.51
C SER A 38 -19.17 -20.29 2.33
N ILE A 39 -18.78 -19.33 3.17
CA ILE A 39 -17.57 -19.43 3.98
C ILE A 39 -17.97 -19.49 5.43
N GLU A 40 -17.52 -20.54 6.10
CA GLU A 40 -17.77 -20.79 7.52
C GLU A 40 -16.44 -21.07 8.24
N ASP A 41 -16.35 -20.61 9.49
CA ASP A 41 -15.29 -21.08 10.39
C ASP A 41 -15.63 -22.45 11.00
N SER A 42 -14.69 -23.00 11.76
CA SER A 42 -14.85 -24.24 12.51
C SER A 42 -15.98 -24.22 13.56
N LEU A 43 -16.48 -23.04 13.93
CA LEU A 43 -17.58 -22.85 14.89
C LEU A 43 -18.93 -22.60 14.19
N GLY A 44 -18.97 -22.62 12.85
CA GLY A 44 -20.18 -22.36 12.05
C GLY A 44 -20.50 -20.88 11.83
N SER A 45 -19.59 -19.96 12.17
CA SER A 45 -19.75 -18.54 11.89
C SER A 45 -19.63 -18.27 10.39
N LYS A 46 -20.67 -17.71 9.79
CA LYS A 46 -20.68 -17.35 8.37
C LYS A 46 -19.99 -16.01 8.13
N ALA A 47 -19.19 -15.93 7.07
CA ALA A 47 -18.63 -14.68 6.57
C ALA A 47 -18.89 -14.50 5.08
N ASN A 48 -19.26 -13.28 4.70
CA ASN A 48 -19.40 -12.91 3.29
C ASN A 48 -18.04 -12.48 2.75
N ALA A 49 -17.55 -13.19 1.72
CA ALA A 49 -16.37 -12.75 1.00
C ALA A 49 -16.64 -11.39 0.33
N TYR A 50 -15.66 -10.50 0.44
CA TYR A 50 -15.56 -9.31 -0.38
C TYR A 50 -15.04 -9.65 -1.78
N GLN A 51 -14.03 -10.53 -1.85
CA GLN A 51 -13.41 -10.97 -3.11
C GLN A 51 -12.81 -12.36 -2.92
N ILE A 52 -12.89 -13.22 -3.94
CA ILE A 52 -12.26 -14.54 -3.97
C ILE A 52 -11.34 -14.59 -5.18
N ILE A 53 -10.07 -14.92 -4.98
CA ILE A 53 -9.04 -14.89 -6.04
C ILE A 53 -8.41 -16.28 -6.13
N ASP A 54 -8.33 -16.85 -7.33
CA ASP A 54 -7.44 -17.98 -7.59
C ASP A 54 -6.00 -17.46 -7.67
N LYS A 55 -5.15 -17.86 -6.72
CA LYS A 55 -3.75 -17.42 -6.64
C LYS A 55 -2.88 -17.97 -7.79
N ARG A 56 -3.22 -19.13 -8.36
CA ARG A 56 -2.49 -19.73 -9.49
C ARG A 56 -2.71 -18.90 -10.76
N LEU A 57 -3.97 -18.58 -11.05
CA LEU A 57 -4.34 -17.80 -12.23
C LEU A 57 -4.31 -16.28 -12.01
N ARG A 58 -4.19 -15.84 -10.74
CA ARG A 58 -4.33 -14.44 -10.32
C ARG A 58 -5.64 -13.80 -10.82
N LYS A 59 -6.70 -14.61 -10.94
CA LYS A 59 -8.01 -14.19 -11.47
C LYS A 59 -9.06 -14.21 -10.37
N GLU A 60 -9.93 -13.20 -10.35
CA GLU A 60 -11.08 -13.17 -9.46
C GLU A 60 -12.11 -14.22 -9.88
N ILE A 61 -12.61 -14.97 -8.90
CA ILE A 61 -13.68 -15.94 -9.09
C ILE A 61 -15.01 -15.23 -8.85
N THR A 62 -15.79 -15.10 -9.91
CA THR A 62 -17.16 -14.60 -9.85
C THR A 62 -18.16 -15.76 -9.83
N GLY A 63 -19.41 -15.52 -9.43
CA GLY A 63 -20.46 -16.55 -9.42
C GLY A 63 -20.79 -17.16 -10.79
N LYS A 64 -20.29 -16.56 -11.89
CA LYS A 64 -20.45 -17.08 -13.27
C LYS A 64 -19.29 -17.99 -13.68
N THR A 65 -18.25 -18.08 -12.88
CA THR A 65 -17.05 -18.86 -13.18
C THR A 65 -17.38 -20.34 -13.09
N LEU A 66 -17.00 -21.07 -14.14
CA LEU A 66 -17.26 -22.49 -14.29
C LEU A 66 -15.99 -23.29 -13.98
N PHE A 67 -16.13 -24.34 -13.18
CA PHE A 67 -15.02 -25.21 -12.80
C PHE A 67 -15.34 -26.66 -13.08
N SER A 68 -14.36 -27.42 -13.57
CA SER A 68 -14.43 -28.87 -13.64
C SER A 68 -14.32 -29.48 -12.24
N VAL A 69 -15.10 -30.52 -11.96
CA VAL A 69 -15.01 -31.29 -10.71
C VAL A 69 -13.62 -31.94 -10.56
N GLY A 70 -13.10 -31.99 -9.34
CA GLY A 70 -11.80 -32.54 -8.98
C GLY A 70 -10.63 -31.60 -9.25
N VAL A 71 -10.86 -30.38 -9.72
CA VAL A 71 -9.82 -29.35 -9.83
C VAL A 71 -9.50 -28.81 -8.43
N GLU A 72 -8.22 -28.74 -8.10
CA GLU A 72 -7.72 -28.10 -6.90
C GLU A 72 -7.46 -26.61 -7.17
N LEU A 73 -7.98 -25.75 -6.29
CA LEU A 73 -7.83 -24.31 -6.32
C LEU A 73 -7.07 -23.84 -5.08
N ASN A 74 -6.12 -22.93 -5.27
CA ASN A 74 -5.47 -22.19 -4.18
C ASN A 74 -6.12 -20.80 -4.10
N LEU A 75 -7.01 -20.61 -3.13
CA LEU A 75 -7.86 -19.43 -3.04
C LEU A 75 -7.29 -18.41 -2.05
N LYS A 76 -7.33 -17.14 -2.41
CA LYS A 76 -7.21 -15.99 -1.49
C LYS A 76 -8.58 -15.37 -1.32
N ILE A 77 -9.12 -15.44 -0.11
CA ILE A 77 -10.44 -14.95 0.24
C ILE A 77 -10.31 -13.70 1.09
N LYS A 78 -10.76 -12.57 0.55
CA LYS A 78 -10.75 -11.26 1.21
C LYS A 78 -12.11 -10.98 1.82
N PHE A 79 -12.14 -10.31 2.96
CA PHE A 79 -13.37 -9.99 3.69
C PHE A 79 -13.39 -8.52 4.10
N ALA A 80 -14.57 -7.93 4.24
CA ALA A 80 -14.68 -6.55 4.73
C ALA A 80 -14.43 -6.41 6.25
N THR A 81 -14.61 -7.48 7.02
CA THR A 81 -14.56 -7.44 8.50
C THR A 81 -13.73 -8.56 9.14
N PHE A 82 -13.08 -9.40 8.35
CA PHE A 82 -12.24 -10.50 8.80
C PHE A 82 -10.88 -10.43 8.11
N GLU A 83 -9.87 -11.04 8.70
CA GLU A 83 -8.56 -11.22 8.07
C GLU A 83 -8.71 -12.01 6.78
N THR A 84 -7.90 -11.65 5.78
CA THR A 84 -7.80 -12.40 4.52
C THR A 84 -7.29 -13.81 4.81
N VAL A 85 -7.94 -14.81 4.22
CA VAL A 85 -7.59 -16.22 4.40
C VAL A 85 -7.10 -16.79 3.08
N ASP A 86 -6.04 -17.58 3.13
CA ASP A 86 -5.63 -18.46 2.04
C ASP A 86 -6.12 -19.88 2.34
N CYS A 87 -6.73 -20.56 1.36
CA CYS A 87 -7.19 -21.93 1.52
C CYS A 87 -7.10 -22.74 0.24
N ASP A 88 -6.79 -24.03 0.38
CA ASP A 88 -6.82 -25.00 -0.71
C ASP A 88 -8.16 -25.73 -0.75
N VAL A 89 -8.76 -25.80 -1.93
CA VAL A 89 -10.11 -26.32 -2.12
C VAL A 89 -10.16 -27.20 -3.37
N VAL A 90 -10.66 -28.43 -3.22
CA VAL A 90 -10.93 -29.33 -4.35
C VAL A 90 -12.40 -29.24 -4.73
N ILE A 91 -12.70 -28.89 -5.99
CA ILE A 91 -14.08 -28.74 -6.46
C ILE A 91 -14.81 -30.08 -6.40
N GLN A 92 -15.80 -30.19 -5.52
CA GLN A 92 -16.60 -31.39 -5.33
C GLN A 92 -17.85 -31.39 -6.23
N PRO A 93 -18.34 -32.58 -6.65
CA PRO A 93 -19.60 -32.69 -7.35
C PRO A 93 -20.77 -32.24 -6.46
N GLY A 94 -21.81 -31.65 -7.05
CA GLY A 94 -23.02 -31.26 -6.32
C GLY A 94 -23.79 -30.11 -6.96
N ILE A 95 -24.96 -29.80 -6.40
CA ILE A 95 -25.86 -28.72 -6.85
C ILE A 95 -25.84 -27.61 -5.77
N GLY A 96 -25.75 -26.33 -6.17
CA GLY A 96 -25.86 -25.17 -5.26
C GLY A 96 -24.54 -24.50 -4.90
N ALA A 97 -24.43 -23.93 -3.69
CA ALA A 97 -23.20 -23.32 -3.20
C ALA A 97 -22.18 -24.37 -2.72
N MET A 98 -20.89 -24.11 -2.92
CA MET A 98 -19.82 -24.86 -2.29
C MET A 98 -19.49 -24.25 -0.93
N LEU A 99 -19.49 -25.07 0.11
CA LEU A 99 -19.05 -24.65 1.44
C LEU A 99 -17.52 -24.72 1.52
N ILE A 100 -16.88 -23.57 1.73
CA ILE A 100 -15.46 -23.48 2.08
C ILE A 100 -15.38 -23.38 3.60
N LYS A 101 -14.75 -24.39 4.21
CA LYS A 101 -14.42 -24.35 5.64
C LYS A 101 -13.04 -23.74 5.80
N CYS A 102 -12.97 -22.60 6.47
CA CYS A 102 -11.71 -22.00 6.88
C CYS A 102 -11.42 -22.44 8.31
N GLU A 103 -10.15 -22.74 8.62
CA GLU A 103 -9.76 -23.17 9.97
C GLU A 103 -10.14 -22.12 11.02
N ARG A 104 -9.91 -20.83 10.69
CA ARG A 104 -10.16 -19.71 11.58
C ARG A 104 -10.52 -18.43 10.83
N LEU A 105 -11.67 -17.84 11.18
CA LEU A 105 -12.02 -16.49 10.77
C LEU A 105 -11.71 -15.50 11.90
N THR A 106 -10.66 -14.70 11.73
CA THR A 106 -10.30 -13.68 12.73
C THR A 106 -11.00 -12.37 12.42
N LYS A 107 -11.96 -11.97 13.28
CA LYS A 107 -12.69 -10.71 13.10
C LYS A 107 -11.81 -9.51 13.39
N LEU A 108 -11.67 -8.64 12.41
CA LEU A 108 -10.95 -7.37 12.49
C LEU A 108 -11.73 -6.36 13.34
N ARG A 109 -11.01 -5.41 13.93
CA ARG A 109 -11.60 -4.23 14.58
C ARG A 109 -11.43 -3.00 13.70
N LYS A 110 -12.38 -2.09 13.76
CA LYS A 110 -12.32 -0.83 13.01
C LYS A 110 -11.58 0.24 13.79
N GLN A 111 -10.75 1.00 13.08
CA GLN A 111 -10.06 2.17 13.58
C GLN A 111 -10.37 3.36 12.68
N ASN A 112 -10.72 4.49 13.27
CA ASN A 112 -11.04 5.71 12.54
C ASN A 112 -9.91 6.73 12.63
N PHE A 113 -9.61 7.36 11.50
CA PHE A 113 -8.69 8.47 11.35
C PHE A 113 -9.36 9.63 10.63
N PHE A 114 -8.94 10.84 10.94
CA PHE A 114 -9.34 12.04 10.22
C PHE A 114 -8.10 12.80 9.79
N VAL A 115 -8.09 13.24 8.53
CA VAL A 115 -7.07 14.14 7.97
C VAL A 115 -7.78 15.33 7.34
N GLU A 116 -7.16 16.51 7.31
CA GLU A 116 -7.73 17.67 6.62
C GLU A 116 -7.75 17.51 5.10
N LYS A 117 -6.75 16.82 4.54
CA LYS A 117 -6.61 16.52 3.10
C LYS A 117 -6.19 15.07 2.93
N ASP A 118 -6.65 14.42 1.86
CA ASP A 118 -6.28 13.04 1.54
C ASP A 118 -4.85 12.86 1.00
N TYR A 119 -4.15 13.97 0.74
CA TYR A 119 -2.76 13.96 0.33
C TYR A 119 -1.94 15.07 0.99
N ARG A 120 -0.62 14.93 0.94
CA ARG A 120 0.35 16.01 1.17
C ARG A 120 1.15 16.28 -0.08
N VAL A 121 1.53 17.55 -0.28
CA VAL A 121 2.46 17.94 -1.34
C VAL A 121 3.84 18.12 -0.74
N ILE A 122 4.81 17.35 -1.21
CA ILE A 122 6.21 17.41 -0.76
C ILE A 122 7.08 17.58 -2.00
N ASP A 123 7.80 18.69 -2.07
CA ASP A 123 8.67 19.05 -3.20
C ASP A 123 7.98 19.04 -4.59
N GLY A 124 6.66 19.27 -4.58
CA GLY A 124 5.81 19.29 -5.77
C GLY A 124 5.16 17.93 -6.10
N ALA A 125 5.52 16.85 -5.41
CA ALA A 125 4.90 15.54 -5.55
C ALA A 125 3.74 15.36 -4.55
N ARG A 126 2.64 14.73 -5.00
CA ARG A 126 1.48 14.41 -4.16
C ARG A 126 1.62 13.01 -3.56
N TYR A 127 1.50 12.92 -2.24
CA TYR A 127 1.56 11.67 -1.49
C TYR A 127 0.24 11.41 -0.80
N ALA A 128 -0.38 10.27 -1.08
CA ALA A 128 -1.53 9.80 -0.33
C ALA A 128 -1.10 9.26 1.05
N TYR A 129 -2.05 9.14 1.97
CA TYR A 129 -1.81 8.47 3.25
C TYR A 129 -1.84 6.96 3.07
N GLU A 130 -0.88 6.28 3.69
CA GLU A 130 -0.81 4.83 3.76
C GLU A 130 -0.84 4.39 5.23
N PHE A 131 -1.50 3.26 5.49
CA PHE A 131 -1.73 2.75 6.84
C PHE A 131 -1.13 1.36 6.97
N PHE A 132 -0.46 1.12 8.09
CA PHE A 132 0.22 -0.14 8.37
C PHE A 132 -0.13 -0.61 9.78
N ALA A 133 -0.39 -1.91 9.92
CA ALA A 133 -0.60 -2.59 11.17
C ALA A 133 0.46 -3.69 11.31
N ASN A 134 1.13 -3.76 12.46
CA ASN A 134 2.17 -4.76 12.73
C ASN A 134 3.30 -4.79 11.67
N GLY A 135 3.65 -3.62 11.12
CA GLY A 135 4.68 -3.49 10.08
C GLY A 135 4.18 -3.76 8.65
N GLU A 136 2.99 -4.31 8.48
CA GLU A 136 2.43 -4.64 7.17
C GLU A 136 1.45 -3.57 6.68
N ARG A 137 1.46 -3.31 5.39
CA ARG A 137 0.51 -2.38 4.75
C ARG A 137 -0.89 -2.98 4.80
N ILE A 138 -1.85 -2.20 5.28
CA ILE A 138 -3.25 -2.62 5.30
C ILE A 138 -3.77 -2.75 3.87
N GLU A 139 -4.44 -3.87 3.60
CA GLU A 139 -5.02 -4.14 2.29
C GLU A 139 -6.09 -3.10 1.92
N THR A 140 -6.17 -2.75 0.63
CA THR A 140 -7.06 -1.70 0.14
C THR A 140 -8.55 -1.99 0.37
N HIS A 141 -8.94 -3.26 0.43
CA HIS A 141 -10.33 -3.66 0.71
C HIS A 141 -10.72 -3.53 2.19
N LEU A 142 -9.74 -3.41 3.09
CA LEU A 142 -9.92 -3.19 4.52
C LEU A 142 -10.01 -1.70 4.86
N PHE A 143 -10.15 -0.86 3.84
CA PHE A 143 -10.08 0.59 3.94
C PHE A 143 -11.35 1.20 3.35
N ASN A 144 -11.98 2.10 4.10
CA ASN A 144 -13.06 2.94 3.62
C ASN A 144 -12.68 4.42 3.80
N LYS A 145 -12.95 5.24 2.80
CA LYS A 145 -12.64 6.66 2.74
C LYS A 145 -13.93 7.44 2.52
N THR A 146 -14.20 8.41 3.39
CA THR A 146 -15.33 9.32 3.25
C THR A 146 -14.83 10.76 3.27
N THR A 147 -15.04 11.48 2.18
CA THR A 147 -14.70 12.91 2.09
C THR A 147 -15.87 13.73 2.64
N THR A 148 -15.56 14.65 3.56
CA THR A 148 -16.50 15.58 4.17
C THR A 148 -16.10 17.02 3.83
N LYS A 149 -16.94 18.00 4.20
CA LYS A 149 -16.59 19.43 4.06
C LYS A 149 -15.34 19.83 4.86
N LYS A 150 -15.03 19.12 5.95
CA LYS A 150 -13.93 19.46 6.87
C LYS A 150 -12.62 18.73 6.53
N GLY A 151 -12.69 17.65 5.77
CA GLY A 151 -11.53 16.80 5.49
C GLY A 151 -11.97 15.39 5.11
N VAL A 152 -11.15 14.40 5.43
CA VAL A 152 -11.32 13.02 4.99
C VAL A 152 -11.27 12.11 6.21
N ASP A 153 -12.35 11.36 6.41
CA ASP A 153 -12.42 10.30 7.41
C ASP A 153 -12.00 8.98 6.75
N TYR A 154 -10.99 8.33 7.33
CA TYR A 154 -10.56 6.98 6.99
C TYR A 154 -11.03 6.01 8.05
N THR A 155 -11.69 4.92 7.63
CA THR A 155 -11.99 3.77 8.49
C THR A 155 -11.19 2.59 7.99
N ILE A 156 -10.32 2.05 8.84
CA ILE A 156 -9.49 0.90 8.51
C ILE A 156 -9.84 -0.29 9.42
N ALA A 157 -9.83 -1.49 8.86
CA ALA A 157 -9.99 -2.72 9.62
C ALA A 157 -8.60 -3.32 9.91
N VAL A 158 -8.30 -3.54 11.19
CA VAL A 158 -6.99 -4.01 11.68
C VAL A 158 -7.14 -5.21 12.61
N PRO A 159 -6.09 -6.05 12.75
CA PRO A 159 -6.08 -7.12 13.73
C PRO A 159 -6.39 -6.63 15.14
N ARG A 160 -7.05 -7.47 15.94
CA ARG A 160 -7.47 -7.10 17.31
C ARG A 160 -6.29 -6.77 18.21
N PHE A 161 -5.18 -7.49 18.03
CA PHE A 161 -3.97 -7.37 18.83
C PHE A 161 -2.93 -6.40 18.25
N THR A 162 -3.32 -5.57 17.27
CA THR A 162 -2.46 -4.48 16.81
C THR A 162 -2.32 -3.46 17.92
N ASP A 163 -1.10 -3.20 18.41
CA ASP A 163 -0.86 -2.20 19.46
C ASP A 163 -0.71 -0.78 18.88
N LYS A 164 0.01 -0.69 17.76
CA LYS A 164 0.32 0.57 17.09
C LYS A 164 0.02 0.48 15.60
N ILE A 165 -0.49 1.58 15.05
CA ILE A 165 -0.74 1.76 13.63
C ILE A 165 0.25 2.79 13.12
N LYS A 166 1.08 2.42 12.14
CA LYS A 166 1.93 3.39 11.44
C LYS A 166 1.10 4.04 10.35
N VAL A 167 1.06 5.36 10.33
CA VAL A 167 0.52 6.13 9.22
C VAL A 167 1.67 6.83 8.54
N SER A 168 1.83 6.63 7.23
CA SER A 168 2.83 7.33 6.43
C SER A 168 2.18 8.22 5.38
N CYS A 169 2.90 9.25 4.96
CA CYS A 169 2.55 10.11 3.85
C CYS A 169 3.85 10.63 3.21
N GLY A 170 4.25 9.99 2.11
CA GLY A 170 5.58 10.17 1.53
C GLY A 170 6.65 9.55 2.43
N PHE A 171 7.69 10.31 2.76
CA PHE A 171 8.74 9.87 3.68
C PHE A 171 8.47 10.24 5.14
N TYR A 172 7.36 10.92 5.43
CA TYR A 172 6.93 11.17 6.81
C TYR A 172 6.09 10.01 7.33
N PHE A 173 6.28 9.63 8.59
CA PHE A 173 5.41 8.69 9.28
C PHE A 173 5.20 9.05 10.76
N GLN A 174 4.21 8.40 11.38
CA GLN A 174 3.98 8.48 12.81
C GLN A 174 3.25 7.20 13.26
N PHE A 175 3.58 6.74 14.47
CA PHE A 175 2.84 5.66 15.12
C PHE A 175 1.73 6.21 16.01
N PHE A 176 0.54 5.63 15.88
CA PHE A 176 -0.61 5.94 16.72
C PHE A 176 -1.02 4.70 17.51
N PRO A 177 -1.44 4.86 18.78
CA PRO A 177 -1.98 3.75 19.55
C PRO A 177 -3.29 3.28 18.91
N ALA A 178 -3.41 1.99 18.68
CA ALA A 178 -4.58 1.41 18.06
C ALA A 178 -5.80 1.34 19.01
N THR A 179 -5.64 1.72 20.28
CA THR A 179 -6.73 1.75 21.28
C THR A 179 -7.59 3.02 21.19
N SER A 180 -7.13 4.06 20.51
CA SER A 180 -7.88 5.33 20.39
C SER A 180 -9.09 5.19 19.46
N ARG A 181 -10.29 5.66 19.85
CA ARG A 181 -11.50 5.50 19.01
C ARG A 181 -11.48 6.29 17.70
N LYS A 182 -10.95 7.50 17.72
CA LYS A 182 -10.79 8.38 16.56
C LYS A 182 -9.51 9.18 16.70
N ILE A 183 -8.71 9.20 15.64
CA ILE A 183 -7.38 9.84 15.64
C ILE A 183 -7.36 10.94 14.59
N ASN A 184 -7.11 12.17 15.02
CA ASN A 184 -6.93 13.29 14.09
C ASN A 184 -5.44 13.42 13.74
N ILE A 185 -5.11 13.25 12.46
CA ILE A 185 -3.75 13.35 11.97
C ILE A 185 -3.49 14.78 11.49
N TYR A 186 -3.06 15.64 12.41
CA TYR A 186 -2.73 17.03 12.08
C TYR A 186 -1.31 17.17 11.51
N ARG A 187 -0.33 16.50 12.13
CA ARG A 187 1.09 16.59 11.75
C ARG A 187 1.74 15.24 11.92
N ILE A 188 2.41 14.79 10.86
CA ILE A 188 3.26 13.61 10.84
C ILE A 188 4.67 14.16 10.70
N LYS A 189 5.58 13.82 11.62
CA LYS A 189 6.89 14.46 11.74
C LYS A 189 8.07 13.49 11.70
N ASP A 190 7.87 12.23 12.07
CA ASP A 190 8.95 11.25 12.01
C ASP A 190 9.32 11.00 10.54
N VAL A 191 10.58 10.69 10.27
CA VAL A 191 11.08 10.52 8.91
C VAL A 191 11.64 9.13 8.71
N ASP A 192 11.19 8.50 7.63
CA ASP A 192 11.74 7.24 7.11
C ASP A 192 12.81 7.60 6.07
N VAL A 193 14.08 7.47 6.46
CA VAL A 193 15.23 7.87 5.62
C VAL A 193 15.27 7.08 4.31
N ARG A 194 14.93 5.78 4.31
CA ARG A 194 14.83 4.99 3.08
C ARG A 194 13.74 5.50 2.16
N ALA A 195 12.57 5.87 2.70
CA ALA A 195 11.53 6.51 1.92
C ALA A 195 11.95 7.89 1.40
N TYR A 196 12.77 8.64 2.16
CA TYR A 196 13.33 9.92 1.72
C TYR A 196 14.31 9.74 0.55
N ILE A 197 15.20 8.75 0.60
CA ILE A 197 16.08 8.39 -0.53
C ILE A 197 15.25 8.07 -1.78
N ARG A 198 14.20 7.26 -1.67
CA ARG A 198 13.29 6.99 -2.80
C ARG A 198 12.63 8.26 -3.35
N HIS A 199 12.26 9.18 -2.47
CA HIS A 199 11.74 10.48 -2.88
C HIS A 199 12.80 11.29 -3.64
N LEU A 200 14.04 11.36 -3.16
CA LEU A 200 15.13 12.04 -3.86
C LEU A 200 15.42 11.44 -5.23
N LYS A 201 15.41 10.11 -5.35
CA LYS A 201 15.56 9.40 -6.63
C LYS A 201 14.51 9.84 -7.64
N SER A 202 13.26 10.04 -7.19
CA SER A 202 12.18 10.55 -8.06
C SER A 202 12.41 11.99 -8.55
N LEU A 203 13.30 12.74 -7.90
CA LEU A 203 13.64 14.13 -8.22
C LEU A 203 14.94 14.26 -9.04
N GLU A 204 15.67 13.17 -9.34
CA GLU A 204 16.96 13.19 -10.06
C GLU A 204 16.90 13.89 -11.40
N LYS A 205 15.76 13.81 -12.11
CA LYS A 205 15.53 14.51 -13.38
C LYS A 205 15.63 16.04 -13.26
N ARG A 206 15.61 16.59 -12.05
CA ARG A 206 15.78 18.03 -11.76
C ARG A 206 17.24 18.45 -11.55
N GLY A 207 18.19 17.50 -11.58
CA GLY A 207 19.63 17.72 -11.47
C GLY A 207 20.18 17.64 -10.04
N GLY A 208 21.45 17.28 -9.92
CA GLY A 208 22.14 17.07 -8.63
C GLY A 208 22.10 18.29 -7.72
N SER A 209 22.34 19.50 -8.23
CA SER A 209 22.27 20.73 -7.43
C SER A 209 20.88 20.98 -6.82
N TYR A 210 19.79 20.55 -7.47
CA TYR A 210 18.46 20.63 -6.90
C TYR A 210 18.30 19.68 -5.69
N ILE A 211 18.77 18.44 -5.83
CA ILE A 211 18.76 17.43 -4.77
C ILE A 211 19.58 17.88 -3.57
N ILE A 212 20.82 18.34 -3.77
CA ILE A 212 21.68 18.82 -2.70
C ILE A 212 21.02 19.96 -1.90
N ASN A 213 20.34 20.88 -2.58
CA ASN A 213 19.58 21.94 -1.91
C ASN A 213 18.34 21.45 -1.13
N LYS A 214 17.76 20.31 -1.51
CA LYS A 214 16.68 19.67 -0.76
C LYS A 214 17.21 18.96 0.47
N VAL A 215 18.29 18.20 0.31
CA VAL A 215 18.97 17.49 1.38
C VAL A 215 19.48 18.47 2.44
N ALA A 216 20.13 19.57 2.04
CA ALA A 216 20.61 20.59 2.99
C ALA A 216 19.49 21.14 3.88
N ARG A 217 18.32 21.45 3.30
CA ARG A 217 17.15 21.91 4.06
C ARG A 217 16.59 20.83 4.95
N PHE A 218 16.53 19.61 4.45
CA PHE A 218 16.02 18.45 5.16
C PHE A 218 16.88 18.14 6.39
N VAL A 219 18.20 18.03 6.23
CA VAL A 219 19.18 17.80 7.32
C VAL A 219 19.04 18.85 8.40
N ARG A 220 19.02 20.15 8.03
CA ARG A 220 18.83 21.24 9.00
C ARG A 220 17.53 21.15 9.79
N SER A 221 16.45 20.69 9.15
CA SER A 221 15.11 20.67 9.76
C SER A 221 14.83 19.41 10.57
N HIS A 222 15.60 18.33 10.35
CA HIS A 222 15.33 17.01 10.92
C HIS A 222 16.53 16.38 11.64
N GLN A 223 17.50 17.19 12.09
CA GLN A 223 18.70 16.71 12.78
C GLN A 223 18.39 15.72 13.92
N SER A 224 17.38 16.01 14.74
CA SER A 224 17.01 15.16 15.88
C SER A 224 16.46 13.78 15.49
N TYR A 225 15.90 13.64 14.28
CA TYR A 225 15.43 12.37 13.75
C TYR A 225 16.56 11.60 13.07
N LEU A 226 17.42 12.31 12.33
CA LEU A 226 18.56 11.71 11.66
C LEU A 226 19.52 11.06 12.65
N LYS A 227 19.82 11.73 13.78
CA LYS A 227 20.61 11.18 14.91
C LYS A 227 20.07 9.90 15.55
N LYS A 228 18.83 9.51 15.22
CA LYS A 228 18.19 8.30 15.75
C LYS A 228 17.93 7.26 14.66
N SER A 229 18.27 7.56 13.42
CA SER A 229 17.96 6.70 12.28
C SER A 229 19.13 5.78 12.00
N GLU A 230 18.86 4.48 11.97
CA GLU A 230 19.85 3.44 11.60
C GLU A 230 20.19 3.43 10.10
N HIS A 231 19.60 4.34 9.31
CA HIS A 231 19.70 4.38 7.85
C HIS A 231 20.38 5.65 7.34
N VAL A 232 21.06 6.41 8.20
CA VAL A 232 21.80 7.62 7.79
C VAL A 232 22.93 7.26 6.82
N GLU A 233 23.63 6.15 7.04
CA GLU A 233 24.69 5.66 6.14
C GLU A 233 24.17 5.41 4.71
N GLU A 234 22.97 4.84 4.56
CA GLU A 234 22.36 4.65 3.23
C GLU A 234 22.08 5.98 2.52
N LEU A 235 21.81 7.05 3.28
CA LEU A 235 21.67 8.39 2.73
C LEU A 235 23.03 8.97 2.32
N ILE A 236 24.08 8.77 3.13
CA ILE A 236 25.45 9.17 2.81
C ILE A 236 25.91 8.50 1.50
N ASP A 237 25.79 7.18 1.41
CA ASP A 237 26.15 6.40 0.21
C ASP A 237 25.43 6.90 -1.04
N TYR A 238 24.12 7.16 -0.91
CA TYR A 238 23.33 7.71 -2.00
C TYR A 238 23.80 9.11 -2.43
N LEU A 239 24.23 9.96 -1.49
CA LEU A 239 24.72 11.29 -1.83
C LEU A 239 26.11 11.26 -2.48
N LEU A 240 26.97 10.32 -2.07
CA LEU A 240 28.29 10.12 -2.67
C LEU A 240 28.23 9.60 -4.11
N SER A 241 27.11 9.01 -4.54
CA SER A 241 26.95 8.57 -5.94
C SER A 241 26.70 9.71 -6.94
N PHE A 242 26.55 10.96 -6.49
CA PHE A 242 26.29 12.09 -7.39
C PHE A 242 27.59 12.65 -7.99
N ASP A 243 27.63 12.73 -9.32
CA ASP A 243 28.61 13.55 -10.03
C ASP A 243 28.13 15.02 -10.05
N LEU A 244 28.90 15.92 -9.42
CA LEU A 244 28.48 17.28 -9.13
C LEU A 244 29.50 18.32 -9.60
N SER A 245 29.00 19.49 -9.98
CA SER A 245 29.86 20.68 -10.17
C SER A 245 30.61 21.06 -8.88
N ALA A 246 31.73 21.77 -9.01
CA ALA A 246 32.56 22.20 -7.88
C ALA A 246 31.78 22.92 -6.77
N ARG A 247 30.85 23.84 -7.12
CA ARG A 247 30.04 24.56 -6.13
C ARG A 247 29.09 23.63 -5.36
N SER A 248 28.50 22.64 -6.03
CA SER A 248 27.62 21.66 -5.39
C SER A 248 28.41 20.66 -4.56
N SER A 249 29.67 20.41 -4.91
CA SER A 249 30.59 19.54 -4.14
C SER A 249 30.89 20.12 -2.76
N PHE A 250 31.20 21.42 -2.64
CA PHE A 250 31.40 22.06 -1.33
C PHE A 250 30.16 22.00 -0.42
N GLN A 251 28.97 22.16 -1.00
CA GLN A 251 27.73 22.04 -0.21
C GLN A 251 27.48 20.58 0.21
N LEU A 252 27.80 19.62 -0.66
CA LEU A 252 27.72 18.20 -0.35
C LEU A 252 28.66 17.83 0.81
N GLU A 253 29.93 18.26 0.77
CA GLU A 253 30.90 18.02 1.87
C GLU A 253 30.38 18.52 3.22
N ASN A 254 29.77 19.71 3.27
CA ASN A 254 29.17 20.24 4.49
C ASN A 254 27.96 19.45 4.99
N ILE A 255 27.21 18.82 4.08
CA ILE A 255 26.09 17.93 4.42
C ILE A 255 26.64 16.62 4.97
N LEU A 256 27.61 16.01 4.28
CA LEU A 256 28.22 14.74 4.66
C LEU A 256 28.81 14.82 6.06
N ARG A 257 29.61 15.85 6.35
CA ARG A 257 30.15 16.07 7.70
C ARG A 257 29.05 16.14 8.78
N GLN A 258 27.93 16.80 8.49
CA GLN A 258 26.81 16.85 9.43
C GLN A 258 26.13 15.51 9.62
N LEU A 259 26.07 14.67 8.57
CA LEU A 259 25.47 13.35 8.63
C LEU A 259 26.38 12.34 9.34
N GLU A 260 27.69 12.45 9.17
CA GLU A 260 28.69 11.64 9.89
C GLU A 260 28.70 11.92 11.41
N ASP A 261 28.29 13.11 11.82
CA ASP A 261 28.12 13.49 13.23
C ASP A 261 26.82 12.93 13.88
N PHE A 262 25.98 12.22 13.13
CA PHE A 262 24.65 11.76 13.57
C PHE A 262 24.60 10.28 13.92
#